data_AF-A0A2D0KBE3-F1
#
_entry.id   AF-A0A2D0KBE3-F1
#
_cell.length_a   1.000
_cell.length_b   1.000
_cell.length_c   1.000
_cell.angle_alpha   90.00
_cell.angle_beta   90.00
_cell.angle_gamma   90.00
#
_symmetry.space_group_name_H-M   'P 1'
#
loop_
_entity.id
_entity.type
_entity.pdbx_description
1 polymer ?
#
loop_
_entity_poly.entity_id
_entity_poly.type
_entity_poly.pdbx_seq_one_letter_code
_entity_poly.pdbx_strand_id
1 'polypeptide(L)'
;MKRLGWVMLLLPIVVLAEQPDKDFIIEVTNDVCSQHADPEFCRWQLENITAISGIISLNYASCVRNDKHTKDCDKTVEAFNYIQSKYDKNMTEMRE
;
A
#
# COMPACT_ATOMS: atom_id res chain seq x y z
N MET A 1 -7.24 -10.58 51.78
CA MET A 1 -7.36 -11.24 50.46
C MET A 1 -8.56 -10.67 49.71
N LYS A 2 -8.42 -10.49 48.39
CA LYS A 2 -9.43 -10.04 47.41
C LYS A 2 -9.78 -8.56 47.43
N ARG A 3 -9.10 -7.80 46.55
CA ARG A 3 -9.66 -6.75 45.68
C ARG A 3 -8.51 -6.19 44.82
N LEU A 4 -7.98 -7.06 43.95
CA LEU A 4 -7.14 -6.64 42.83
C LEU A 4 -7.63 -7.44 41.63
N GLY A 5 -8.34 -6.77 40.75
CA GLY A 5 -8.99 -7.37 39.60
C GLY A 5 -9.97 -6.34 39.11
N TRP A 6 -9.99 -6.10 37.80
CA TRP A 6 -10.78 -5.08 37.08
C TRP A 6 -10.04 -3.81 36.63
N VAL A 7 -8.75 -3.90 36.30
CA VAL A 7 -8.15 -2.96 35.33
C VAL A 7 -7.34 -3.75 34.29
N MET A 8 -8.05 -4.50 33.44
CA MET A 8 -7.43 -5.21 32.31
C MET A 8 -8.38 -5.33 31.12
N LEU A 9 -9.21 -4.31 30.87
CA LEU A 9 -10.23 -4.33 29.81
C LEU A 9 -10.31 -3.01 29.03
N LEU A 10 -9.17 -2.32 28.92
CA LEU A 10 -8.98 -1.18 28.02
C LEU A 10 -7.63 -1.30 27.31
N LEU A 11 -7.30 -2.49 26.80
CA LEU A 11 -6.31 -2.58 25.75
C LEU A 11 -7.05 -2.26 24.46
N PRO A 12 -6.87 -1.07 23.85
CA PRO A 12 -7.22 -0.93 22.45
C PRO A 12 -6.33 -1.93 21.74
N ILE A 13 -6.92 -3.00 21.20
CA ILE A 13 -6.25 -3.80 20.18
C ILE A 13 -6.20 -2.86 18.97
N VAL A 14 -5.21 -1.97 18.98
CA VAL A 14 -4.78 -1.25 17.80
C VAL A 14 -4.21 -2.37 16.94
N VAL A 15 -5.04 -2.91 16.04
CA VAL A 15 -4.57 -3.74 14.95
C VAL A 15 -3.72 -2.81 14.10
N LEU A 16 -2.45 -2.68 14.48
CA LEU A 16 -1.44 -2.03 13.69
C LEU A 16 -1.28 -2.96 12.50
N ALA A 17 -1.90 -2.62 11.37
CA ALA A 17 -1.65 -3.31 10.11
C ALA A 17 -0.14 -3.21 9.87
N GLU A 18 0.56 -4.32 10.03
CA GLU A 18 2.01 -4.38 9.90
C GLU A 18 2.35 -3.92 8.50
N GLN A 19 3.24 -2.92 8.40
CA GLN A 19 3.65 -2.44 7.08
C GLN A 19 4.35 -3.59 6.37
N PRO A 20 4.00 -3.87 5.11
CA PRO A 20 4.68 -4.90 4.35
C PRO A 20 6.16 -4.56 4.27
N ASP A 21 7.00 -5.47 4.73
CA ASP A 21 8.45 -5.32 4.65
C ASP A 21 8.98 -5.82 3.30
N LYS A 22 10.29 -5.67 3.11
CA LYS A 22 10.96 -6.08 1.88
C LYS A 22 10.75 -7.57 1.58
N ASP A 23 10.75 -8.42 2.61
CA ASP A 23 10.69 -9.87 2.43
C ASP A 23 9.26 -10.30 2.04
N PHE A 24 8.23 -9.67 2.63
CA PHE A 24 6.84 -9.84 2.19
C PHE A 24 6.64 -9.46 0.71
N ILE A 25 7.21 -8.33 0.26
CA ILE A 25 7.10 -7.90 -1.13
C ILE A 25 7.75 -8.93 -2.07
N ILE A 26 8.92 -9.45 -1.70
CA ILE A 26 9.63 -10.49 -2.47
C ILE A 26 8.79 -11.76 -2.54
N GLU A 27 8.24 -12.20 -1.41
CA GLU A 27 7.42 -13.41 -1.32
C GLU A 27 6.19 -13.32 -2.23
N VAL A 28 5.39 -12.27 -2.08
CA VAL A 28 4.16 -12.07 -2.87
C VAL A 28 4.49 -11.94 -4.37
N THR A 29 5.56 -11.23 -4.71
CA THR A 29 6.00 -11.07 -6.11
C THR A 29 6.39 -12.43 -6.71
N ASN A 30 7.10 -13.26 -5.96
CA ASN A 30 7.46 -14.61 -6.41
C ASN A 30 6.23 -15.51 -6.54
N ASP A 31 5.31 -15.48 -5.58
CA ASP A 31 4.09 -16.27 -5.61
C ASP A 31 3.24 -15.92 -6.85
N VAL A 32 2.94 -14.64 -7.05
CA VAL A 32 2.19 -14.14 -8.21
C VAL A 32 2.87 -14.54 -9.51
N CYS A 33 4.16 -14.24 -9.66
CA CYS A 33 4.85 -14.45 -10.93
C CYS A 33 5.18 -15.92 -11.24
N SER A 34 5.18 -16.81 -10.25
CA SER A 34 5.42 -18.25 -10.47
C SER A 34 4.40 -18.91 -11.40
N GLN A 35 3.19 -18.33 -11.48
CA GLN A 35 2.08 -18.87 -12.27
C GLN A 35 2.05 -18.35 -13.72
N HIS A 36 2.95 -17.43 -14.09
CA HIS A 36 3.01 -16.84 -15.43
C HIS A 36 3.93 -17.62 -16.36
N ALA A 37 3.64 -17.56 -17.67
CA ALA A 37 4.46 -18.21 -18.70
C ALA A 37 5.91 -17.68 -18.75
N ASP A 38 6.10 -16.42 -18.36
CA ASP A 38 7.42 -15.79 -18.19
C ASP A 38 7.50 -15.12 -16.80
N PRO A 39 7.97 -15.87 -15.78
CA PRO A 39 8.08 -15.36 -14.42
C PRO A 39 9.08 -14.21 -14.28
N GLU A 40 10.14 -14.18 -15.09
CA GLU A 40 11.16 -13.14 -15.02
C GLU A 40 10.61 -11.81 -15.54
N PHE A 41 9.94 -11.85 -16.69
CA PHE A 41 9.26 -10.68 -17.23
C PHE A 41 8.17 -10.16 -16.29
N CYS A 42 7.38 -11.05 -15.68
CA CYS A 42 6.38 -10.68 -14.67
C CYS A 42 7.03 -9.93 -13.48
N ARG A 43 8.12 -10.45 -12.91
CA ARG A 43 8.83 -9.80 -11.80
C ARG A 43 9.33 -8.42 -12.19
N TRP A 44 9.99 -8.33 -13.35
CA TRP A 44 10.46 -7.07 -13.90
C TRP A 44 9.32 -6.06 -14.04
N GLN A 45 8.15 -6.46 -14.53
CA GLN A 45 6.98 -5.58 -14.63
C GLN A 45 6.48 -5.11 -13.27
N LEU A 46 6.32 -6.01 -12.30
CA LEU A 46 5.82 -5.68 -10.95
C LEU A 46 6.77 -4.75 -10.20
N GLU A 47 8.08 -4.98 -10.28
CA GLU A 47 9.10 -4.12 -9.66
C GLU A 47 9.05 -2.70 -10.24
N ASN A 48 8.92 -2.57 -11.56
CA ASN A 48 8.80 -1.26 -12.23
C ASN A 48 7.50 -0.54 -11.86
N ILE A 49 6.35 -1.25 -11.85
CA ILE A 49 5.06 -0.67 -11.44
C ILE A 49 5.11 -0.20 -9.99
N THR A 50 5.74 -0.98 -9.11
CA THR A 50 5.91 -0.63 -7.69
C THR A 50 6.75 0.63 -7.54
N ALA A 51 7.88 0.72 -8.25
CA ALA A 51 8.74 1.91 -8.25
C ALA A 51 7.99 3.16 -8.75
N ILE A 52 7.26 3.05 -9.87
CA ILE A 52 6.45 4.15 -10.43
C ILE A 52 5.38 4.60 -9.43
N SER A 53 4.69 3.66 -8.80
CA SER A 53 3.64 3.96 -7.80
C SER A 53 4.22 4.68 -6.57
N GLY A 54 5.41 4.29 -6.13
CA GLY A 54 6.15 4.98 -5.07
C GLY A 54 6.51 6.42 -5.45
N ILE A 55 7.04 6.64 -6.67
CA ILE A 55 7.37 7.97 -7.17
C ILE A 55 6.12 8.87 -7.25
N ILE A 56 5.00 8.34 -7.77
CA ILE A 56 3.73 9.06 -7.84
C ILE A 56 3.27 9.47 -6.44
N SER A 57 3.35 8.56 -5.47
CA SER A 57 2.94 8.83 -4.08
C SER A 57 3.80 9.91 -3.41
N LEU A 58 5.11 9.88 -3.63
CA LEU A 58 6.03 10.91 -3.13
C LEU A 58 5.76 12.28 -3.79
N ASN A 59 5.55 12.29 -5.10
CA ASN A 59 5.22 13.52 -5.82
C ASN A 59 3.87 14.08 -5.39
N TYR A 60 2.87 13.22 -5.18
CA TYR A 60 1.56 13.60 -4.65
C TYR A 60 1.70 14.27 -3.29
N ALA A 61 2.42 13.63 -2.35
CA ALA A 61 2.68 14.19 -1.04
C ALA A 61 3.39 15.55 -1.11
N SER A 62 4.34 15.72 -2.04
CA SER A 62 5.02 16.98 -2.29
C SER A 62 4.08 18.06 -2.85
N CYS A 63 3.20 17.71 -3.80
CA CYS A 63 2.24 18.63 -4.39
C CYS A 63 1.22 19.12 -3.37
N VAL A 64 0.64 18.21 -2.59
CA VAL A 64 -0.39 18.53 -1.59
C VAL A 64 0.20 19.28 -0.40
N ARG A 65 1.35 18.84 0.14
CA ARG A 65 1.99 19.50 1.30
C ARG A 65 2.40 20.94 1.00
N ASN A 66 2.77 21.22 -0.24
CA ASN A 66 3.25 22.54 -0.66
C ASN A 66 2.17 23.39 -1.36
N ASP A 67 0.91 22.94 -1.37
CA ASP A 67 -0.21 23.63 -2.03
C ASP A 67 0.09 24.03 -3.49
N LYS A 68 0.77 23.12 -4.22
CA LYS A 68 1.23 23.37 -5.59
C LYS A 68 0.15 22.97 -6.59
N HIS A 69 -0.32 23.95 -7.37
CA HIS A 69 -1.33 23.76 -8.43
C HIS A 69 -0.74 23.91 -9.84
N THR A 70 0.34 23.17 -10.12
CA THR A 70 0.90 23.10 -11.47
C THR A 70 0.24 21.96 -12.26
N LYS A 71 0.28 22.06 -13.59
CA LYS A 71 -0.22 20.99 -14.49
C LYS A 71 0.41 19.62 -14.18
N ASP A 72 1.65 19.58 -13.73
CA ASP A 72 2.34 18.34 -13.36
C ASP A 72 1.84 17.80 -12.01
N CYS A 73 1.48 18.68 -11.07
CA CYS A 73 0.82 18.28 -9.83
C CYS A 73 -0.59 17.75 -10.10
N ASP A 74 -1.36 18.36 -10.99
CA ASP A 74 -2.70 17.87 -11.36
C ASP A 74 -2.64 16.45 -11.93
N LYS A 75 -1.70 16.19 -12.85
CA LYS A 75 -1.45 14.84 -13.40
C LYS A 75 -1.02 13.84 -12.33
N THR A 76 -0.20 14.29 -11.38
CA THR A 76 0.26 13.43 -10.27
C THR A 76 -0.90 13.07 -9.35
N VAL A 77 -1.78 14.04 -9.03
CA VAL A 77 -2.99 13.83 -8.23
C VAL A 77 -3.93 12.87 -8.94
N GLU A 78 -4.15 13.04 -10.25
CA GLU A 78 -4.95 12.12 -11.05
C GLU A 78 -4.39 10.68 -11.01
N ALA A 79 -3.09 10.52 -11.27
CA ALA A 79 -2.45 9.21 -11.26
C ALA A 79 -2.48 8.55 -9.88
N PHE A 80 -2.24 9.33 -8.81
CA PHE A 80 -2.33 8.84 -7.43
C PHE A 80 -3.76 8.38 -7.10
N ASN A 81 -4.76 9.20 -7.41
CA ASN A 81 -6.16 8.86 -7.17
C ASN A 81 -6.60 7.61 -7.93
N TYR A 82 -6.12 7.43 -9.17
CA TYR A 82 -6.37 6.22 -9.93
C TYR A 82 -5.81 4.98 -9.21
N ILE A 83 -4.52 5.01 -8.82
CA ILE A 83 -3.87 3.89 -8.11
C ILE A 83 -4.60 3.59 -6.79
N GLN A 84 -4.88 4.61 -5.99
CA GLN A 84 -5.57 4.45 -4.72
C GLN A 84 -6.98 3.85 -4.91
N SER A 85 -7.74 4.31 -5.91
CA SER A 85 -9.07 3.75 -6.19
C SER A 85 -9.04 2.28 -6.56
N LYS A 86 -8.00 1.82 -7.28
CA LYS A 86 -7.82 0.40 -7.62
C LYS A 86 -7.45 -0.41 -6.40
N TYR A 87 -6.56 0.11 -5.57
CA TYR A 87 -6.20 -0.53 -4.30
C TYR A 87 -7.42 -0.69 -3.39
N ASP A 88 -8.16 0.39 -3.16
CA ASP A 88 -9.35 0.40 -2.30
C ASP A 88 -10.42 -0.58 -2.80
N LYS A 89 -10.63 -0.62 -4.12
CA LYS A 89 -11.54 -1.58 -4.76
C LYS A 89 -11.10 -3.02 -4.49
N ASN A 90 -9.83 -3.37 -4.78
CA ASN A 90 -9.33 -4.73 -4.59
C ASN A 90 -9.38 -5.16 -3.11
N MET A 91 -9.05 -4.25 -2.19
CA MET A 91 -9.12 -4.53 -0.75
C MET A 91 -10.55 -4.69 -0.24
N THR A 92 -11.52 -4.04 -0.86
CA THR A 92 -12.94 -4.22 -0.55
C THR A 92 -13.42 -5.58 -1.03
N GLU A 93 -13.10 -5.95 -2.29
CA GLU A 93 -13.46 -7.25 -2.87
C GLU A 93 -12.83 -8.44 -2.12
N MET A 94 -11.65 -8.26 -1.48
CA MET A 94 -11.04 -9.30 -0.64
C MET A 94 -11.69 -9.47 0.73
N ARG A 95 -12.53 -8.53 1.17
CA ARG A 95 -13.21 -8.57 2.49
C ARG A 95 -14.62 -9.16 2.43
N GLU A 96 -15.19 -9.30 1.23
CA GLU A 96 -16.52 -9.88 0.95
C GLU A 96 -16.42 -11.36 0.62
#